data_AF-A0A847GBU3-F1
#
_entry.id   AF-A0A847GBU3-F1
#
_cell.length_a   1.000
_cell.length_b   1.000
_cell.length_c   1.000
_cell.angle_alpha   90.00
_cell.angle_beta   90.00
_cell.angle_gamma   90.00
#
_symmetry.space_group_name_H-M   'P 1'
#
loop_
_entity.id
_entity.type
_entity.pdbx_description
1 polymer ?
#
loop_
_entity_poly.entity_id
_entity_poly.type
_entity_poly.pdbx_seq_one_letter_code
_entity_poly.pdbx_strand_id
1 'polypeptide(L)'
;MAYSRFFCHLDNLKEVDWPLMKSRLWYDTDSDPDRTCRRQAEFLAHQSFPWTAMAEIGVVDDGIRLQVETALAGSDHKPPVVVHEDWYY
;
A
#
# COMPACT_ATOMS: atom_id res chain seq x y z
N MET A 1 -0.98 22.96 -13.59
CA MET A 1 -1.85 22.00 -12.87
C MET A 1 -1.74 20.68 -13.61
N ALA A 2 -1.00 19.73 -13.04
CA ALA A 2 -0.94 18.39 -13.62
C ALA A 2 -2.21 17.64 -13.23
N TYR A 3 -2.95 17.18 -14.24
CA TYR A 3 -4.07 16.26 -14.04
C TYR A 3 -3.54 14.86 -13.73
N SER A 4 -4.23 14.10 -12.89
CA SER A 4 -3.93 12.69 -12.67
C SER A 4 -3.91 11.93 -13.99
N ARG A 5 -2.93 11.03 -14.15
CA ARG A 5 -2.85 10.15 -15.32
C ARG A 5 -3.62 8.86 -15.02
N PHE A 6 -4.44 8.42 -15.96
CA PHE A 6 -5.25 7.21 -15.83
C PHE A 6 -4.71 6.10 -16.75
N PHE A 7 -4.64 4.89 -16.21
CA PHE A 7 -4.14 3.70 -16.90
C PHE A 7 -5.10 2.54 -16.68
N CYS A 8 -5.19 1.61 -17.64
CA CYS A 8 -6.12 0.47 -17.59
C CYS A 8 -5.44 -0.89 -17.87
N HIS A 9 -4.12 -0.94 -17.98
CA HIS A 9 -3.36 -2.17 -18.20
C HIS A 9 -2.26 -2.36 -17.14
N LEU A 10 -2.02 -3.62 -16.73
CA LEU A 10 -1.00 -3.96 -15.73
C LEU A 10 0.42 -3.62 -16.18
N ASP A 11 0.69 -3.62 -17.48
CA ASP A 11 1.99 -3.21 -18.03
C ASP A 11 2.31 -1.72 -17.77
N ASN A 12 1.32 -0.94 -17.34
CA ASN A 12 1.50 0.45 -16.91
C ASN A 12 1.99 0.60 -15.47
N LEU A 13 2.19 -0.50 -14.71
CA LEU A 13 2.77 -0.42 -13.35
C LEU A 13 4.17 0.22 -13.33
N LYS A 14 4.87 0.27 -14.47
CA LYS A 14 6.13 1.01 -14.63
C LYS A 14 5.98 2.54 -14.50
N GLU A 15 4.77 3.07 -14.63
CA GLU A 15 4.49 4.50 -14.49
C GLU A 15 4.40 4.93 -13.02
N VAL A 16 4.28 3.98 -12.11
CA VAL A 16 4.35 4.23 -10.66
C VAL A 16 5.79 4.61 -10.31
N ASP A 17 5.94 5.70 -9.56
CA ASP A 17 7.22 6.17 -9.05
C ASP A 17 7.68 5.26 -7.88
N TRP A 18 8.19 4.06 -8.21
CA TRP A 18 8.62 3.07 -7.22
C TRP A 18 9.71 3.58 -6.26
N PRO A 19 10.71 4.39 -6.68
CA PRO A 19 11.62 5.03 -5.75
C PRO A 19 10.91 5.91 -4.73
N LEU A 20 9.92 6.70 -5.16
CA LEU A 20 9.13 7.54 -4.26
C LEU A 20 8.24 6.71 -3.32
N MET A 21 7.65 5.61 -3.78
CA MET A 21 6.85 4.70 -2.95
C MET A 21 7.65 4.09 -1.80
N LYS A 22 8.94 3.87 -2.01
CA LYS A 22 9.88 3.35 -1.01
C LYS A 22 10.51 4.44 -0.13
N SER A 23 10.23 5.71 -0.42
CA SER A 23 10.79 6.83 0.34
C SER A 23 10.01 7.05 1.64
N ARG A 24 10.75 7.26 2.74
CA ARG A 24 10.18 7.70 4.02
C ARG A 24 9.65 9.13 3.97
N LEU A 25 10.33 10.00 3.22
CA LEU A 25 9.97 11.41 3.06
C LEU A 25 9.52 11.65 1.63
N TRP A 26 8.27 12.06 1.47
CA TRP A 26 7.61 12.23 0.17
C TRP A 26 6.85 13.55 0.05
N TYR A 27 7.12 14.50 0.96
CA TYR A 27 6.62 15.86 0.86
C TYR A 27 7.13 16.56 -0.41
N ASP A 28 6.35 17.51 -0.89
CA ASP A 28 6.66 18.30 -2.08
C ASP A 28 7.90 19.17 -1.85
N THR A 29 8.70 19.33 -2.89
CA THR A 29 9.93 20.14 -2.86
C THR A 29 9.90 21.17 -3.98
N ASP A 30 10.66 22.26 -3.85
CA ASP A 30 10.71 23.28 -4.90
C ASP A 30 11.15 22.70 -6.27
N SER A 31 12.02 21.70 -6.27
CA SER A 31 12.48 21.02 -7.50
C SER A 31 11.53 19.93 -8.00
N ASP A 32 10.61 19.46 -7.16
CA ASP A 32 9.64 18.41 -7.49
C ASP A 32 8.38 18.59 -6.62
N PRO A 33 7.44 19.44 -7.07
CA PRO A 33 6.30 19.87 -6.28
C PRO A 33 5.08 18.94 -6.35
N ASP A 34 5.21 17.76 -6.99
CA ASP A 34 4.10 16.83 -7.26
C ASP A 34 4.34 15.44 -6.64
N ARG A 35 5.26 15.35 -5.68
CA ARG A 35 5.67 14.09 -5.03
C ARG A 35 4.53 13.54 -4.20
N THR A 36 3.83 14.38 -3.46
CA THR A 36 2.68 13.97 -2.65
C THR A 36 1.57 13.38 -3.52
N CYS A 37 1.35 13.93 -4.72
CA CYS A 37 0.37 13.40 -5.67
C CYS A 37 0.80 12.03 -6.21
N ARG A 38 2.05 11.90 -6.67
CA ARG A 38 2.58 10.63 -7.19
C ARG A 38 2.64 9.53 -6.12
N ARG A 39 2.86 9.88 -4.85
CA ARG A 39 2.84 8.93 -3.72
C ARG A 39 1.44 8.34 -3.45
N GLN A 40 0.40 9.07 -3.85
CA GLN A 40 -1.01 8.67 -3.79
C GLN A 40 -1.48 8.02 -5.10
N ALA A 41 -0.59 7.30 -5.81
CA ALA A 41 -1.02 6.48 -6.94
C ALA A 41 -1.97 5.37 -6.48
N GLU A 42 -3.13 5.26 -7.12
CA GLU A 42 -4.18 4.32 -6.75
C GLU A 42 -4.36 3.21 -7.79
N PHE A 43 -4.77 2.03 -7.33
CA PHE A 43 -5.21 0.92 -8.18
C PHE A 43 -6.62 0.51 -7.77
N LEU A 44 -7.56 0.57 -8.71
CA LEU A 44 -8.95 0.24 -8.44
C LEU A 44 -9.18 -1.28 -8.52
N ALA A 45 -9.51 -1.91 -7.39
CA ALA A 45 -10.13 -3.22 -7.37
C ALA A 45 -11.67 -3.04 -7.42
N HIS A 46 -12.30 -3.47 -8.52
CA HIS A 46 -13.74 -3.33 -8.70
C HIS A 46 -14.49 -4.58 -8.21
N GLN A 47 -15.52 -4.38 -7.39
CA GLN A 47 -16.42 -5.39 -6.79
C GLN A 47 -15.77 -6.36 -5.80
N SER A 48 -14.60 -6.90 -6.09
CA SER A 48 -13.94 -7.88 -5.23
C SER A 48 -12.42 -7.80 -5.36
N PHE A 49 -11.73 -8.24 -4.31
CA PHE A 49 -10.28 -8.44 -4.30
C PHE A 49 -10.00 -9.87 -3.80
N PRO A 50 -9.17 -10.66 -4.49
CA PRO A 50 -8.89 -12.02 -4.08
C PRO A 50 -8.09 -12.02 -2.77
N TRP A 51 -8.71 -12.52 -1.70
CA TRP A 51 -8.08 -12.60 -0.38
C TRP A 51 -6.72 -13.33 -0.41
N THR A 52 -6.60 -14.38 -1.21
CA THR A 52 -5.37 -15.16 -1.39
C THR A 52 -4.22 -14.39 -2.06
N ALA A 53 -4.49 -13.25 -2.68
CA ALA A 53 -3.44 -12.38 -3.24
C ALA A 53 -2.77 -11.50 -2.18
N MET A 54 -3.33 -11.42 -0.96
CA MET A 54 -2.71 -10.67 0.11
C MET A 54 -1.51 -11.45 0.67
N ALA A 55 -0.33 -10.84 0.56
CA ALA A 55 0.93 -11.48 0.94
C ALA A 55 1.29 -11.29 2.42
N GLU A 56 0.86 -10.20 3.04
CA GLU A 56 1.19 -9.83 4.42
C GLU A 56 0.17 -8.84 4.97
N ILE A 57 -0.01 -8.82 6.29
CA ILE A 57 -0.69 -7.76 7.03
C ILE A 57 0.32 -7.10 7.96
N GLY A 58 0.62 -5.82 7.72
CA GLY A 58 1.41 -5.02 8.64
C GLY A 58 0.55 -4.42 9.75
N VAL A 59 1.02 -4.47 10.99
CA VAL A 59 0.37 -3.88 12.17
C VAL A 59 1.35 -3.04 12.98
N VAL A 60 0.83 -2.11 13.80
CA VAL A 60 1.68 -1.19 14.56
C VAL A 60 2.34 -1.82 15.79
N ASP A 61 1.68 -2.80 16.44
CA ASP A 61 2.19 -3.44 17.64
C ASP A 61 1.65 -4.87 17.84
N ASP A 62 2.17 -5.55 18.85
CA ASP A 62 1.81 -6.92 19.24
C ASP A 62 0.36 -7.06 19.70
N GLY A 63 -0.22 -6.02 20.29
CA GLY A 63 -1.61 -6.02 20.72
C GLY A 63 -2.56 -6.08 19.54
N ILE A 64 -2.29 -5.31 18.48
CA ILE A 64 -3.03 -5.38 17.22
C ILE A 64 -2.73 -6.68 16.48
N ARG A 65 -1.49 -7.17 16.49
CA ARG A 65 -1.13 -8.48 15.88
C ARG A 65 -2.06 -9.59 16.39
N LEU A 66 -2.19 -9.72 17.71
CA LEU A 66 -3.02 -10.77 18.32
C LEU A 66 -4.50 -10.62 17.94
N GLN A 67 -5.01 -9.39 17.85
CA GLN A 67 -6.38 -9.14 17.42
C GLN A 67 -6.61 -9.60 15.98
N VAL A 68 -5.69 -9.28 15.07
CA VAL A 68 -5.76 -9.69 13.66
C VAL A 68 -5.65 -11.21 13.53
N GLU A 69 -4.67 -11.84 14.19
CA GLU A 69 -4.52 -13.30 14.17
C GLU A 69 -5.76 -14.03 14.69
N THR A 70 -6.39 -13.48 15.74
CA THR A 70 -7.66 -14.00 16.28
C THR A 70 -8.79 -13.89 15.25
N ALA A 71 -8.91 -12.75 14.56
CA ALA A 71 -9.90 -12.55 13.50
C ALA A 71 -9.67 -13.49 12.31
N LEU A 72 -8.42 -13.84 12.02
CA LEU A 72 -8.04 -14.76 10.94
C LEU A 72 -8.16 -16.24 11.30
N ALA A 73 -8.47 -16.59 12.55
CA ALA A 73 -8.43 -17.98 13.02
C ALA A 73 -9.27 -18.95 12.18
N GLY A 74 -10.42 -18.50 11.66
CA GLY A 74 -11.33 -19.29 10.82
C GLY A 74 -11.13 -19.15 9.31
N SER A 75 -10.15 -18.37 8.84
CA SER A 75 -9.88 -18.20 7.41
C SER A 75 -9.00 -19.31 6.85
N ASP A 76 -9.25 -19.74 5.62
CA ASP A 76 -8.40 -20.72 4.92
C ASP A 76 -7.02 -20.13 4.56
N HIS A 77 -6.98 -18.87 4.14
CA HIS A 77 -5.74 -18.14 3.86
C HIS A 77 -5.40 -17.20 5.01
N LYS A 78 -4.21 -17.38 5.60
CA LYS A 78 -3.72 -16.62 6.74
C LYS A 78 -2.37 -16.02 6.38
N PRO A 79 -2.34 -14.84 5.73
CA PRO A 79 -1.08 -14.16 5.46
C PRO A 79 -0.38 -13.83 6.80
N PRO A 80 0.96 -13.79 6.81
CA PRO A 80 1.71 -13.39 7.99
C PRO A 80 1.25 -12.01 8.49
N VAL A 81 1.09 -11.90 9.81
CA VAL A 81 0.81 -10.63 10.48
C VAL A 81 2.10 -10.16 11.14
N VAL A 82 2.69 -9.09 10.60
CA VAL A 82 4.03 -8.62 10.98
C VAL A 82 3.91 -7.24 11.61
N VAL A 83 4.62 -7.04 12.73
CA VAL A 83 4.70 -5.73 13.37
C VAL A 83 5.71 -4.88 12.63
N HIS A 84 5.25 -3.75 12.09
CA HIS A 84 6.08 -2.74 11.43
C HIS A 84 5.93 -1.40 12.15
N GLU A 85 6.63 -1.24 13.27
CA GLU A 85 6.60 -0.01 14.07
C GLU A 85 7.13 1.22 13.31
N ASP A 86 7.92 0.99 12.27
CA ASP A 86 8.54 2.00 11.42
C ASP A 86 7.69 2.38 10.20
N TRP A 87 6.59 1.67 9.95
CA TRP A 87 5.65 2.04 8.90
C TRP A 87 4.93 3.32 9.30
N TYR A 88 5.29 4.37 8.58
CA TYR A 88 4.75 5.69 8.79
C TYR A 88 3.47 5.85 7.97
N TYR A 89 2.33 5.79 8.65
CA TYR A 89 1.09 6.49 8.31
C TYR A 89 0.45 7.04 9.58
#